data_AF-A0A9X4BG10-F1
#
_entry.id   AF-A0A9X4BG10-F1
#
_cell.length_a   1.000
_cell.length_b   1.000
_cell.length_c   1.000
_cell.angle_alpha   90.00
_cell.angle_beta   90.00
_cell.angle_gamma   90.00
#
_symmetry.space_group_name_H-M   'P 1'
#
loop_
_entity.id
_entity.type
_entity.pdbx_description
1 polymer ?
#
loop_
_entity_poly.entity_id
_entity_poly.type
_entity_poly.pdbx_seq_one_letter_code
_entity_poly.pdbx_strand_id
1 'polypeptide(L)'
;VESGLLTLVGGTTEHPGLAVNSALLSRAQVYTLEPLSDADLEKLYERARPHLRGVDLSDPALQLLKGFADGDGRRFLNLCEQVSTAASEKGVEGVDLEFAKRSTSRSLRRFDKGGDEFYWQLSAFHKSLRGSDPDASLYWLARILDGGGDVSQVTRR
;
A
#
# COMPACT_ATOMS: atom_id res chain seq x y z
N VAL A 1 8.65 0.22 -31.51
CA VAL A 1 8.37 -1.19 -31.16
C VAL A 1 8.47 -2.09 -32.38
N GLU A 2 7.80 -1.81 -33.49
CA GLU A 2 7.79 -2.68 -34.68
C GLU A 2 9.16 -2.95 -35.31
N SER A 3 10.09 -2.00 -35.25
CA SER A 3 11.47 -2.19 -35.72
C SER A 3 12.40 -2.89 -34.71
N GLY A 4 11.91 -3.25 -33.52
CA GLY A 4 12.74 -3.82 -32.44
C GLY A 4 13.72 -2.84 -31.77
N LEU A 5 13.77 -1.57 -32.21
CA LEU A 5 14.72 -0.56 -31.70
C LEU A 5 14.50 -0.21 -30.21
N LEU A 6 13.27 -0.39 -29.71
CA LEU A 6 12.87 -0.02 -28.35
C LEU A 6 11.93 -1.08 -27.77
N THR A 7 12.22 -1.51 -26.53
CA THR A 7 11.32 -2.28 -25.68
C THR A 7 10.58 -1.32 -24.74
N LEU A 8 9.25 -1.29 -24.82
CA LEU A 8 8.41 -0.48 -23.94
C LEU A 8 7.89 -1.33 -22.79
N VAL A 9 8.06 -0.84 -21.57
CA VAL A 9 7.48 -1.42 -20.35
C VAL A 9 6.62 -0.33 -19.70
N GLY A 10 5.33 -0.60 -19.55
CA GLY A 10 4.37 0.30 -18.91
C GLY A 10 3.69 -0.37 -17.74
N GLY A 11 3.42 0.40 -16.68
CA GLY A 11 2.63 -0.04 -15.52
C GLY A 11 1.38 0.82 -15.39
N THR A 12 0.25 0.22 -15.07
CA THR A 12 -1.01 0.91 -14.77
C THR A 12 -1.76 0.16 -13.67
N THR A 13 -2.51 0.90 -12.86
CA THR A 13 -3.47 0.36 -11.88
C THR A 13 -4.88 0.23 -12.49
N GLU A 14 -5.10 0.78 -13.69
CA GLU A 14 -6.37 0.71 -14.40
C GLU A 14 -6.41 -0.48 -15.38
N HIS A 15 -7.60 -0.86 -15.82
CA HIS A 15 -7.75 -1.90 -16.82
C HIS A 15 -7.07 -1.46 -18.14
N PRO A 16 -6.08 -2.21 -18.66
CA PRO A 16 -5.27 -1.78 -19.81
C PRO A 16 -6.09 -1.43 -21.05
N GLY A 17 -7.21 -2.15 -21.28
CA GLY A 17 -8.13 -1.89 -22.40
C GLY A 17 -8.88 -0.55 -22.35
N LEU A 18 -8.86 0.15 -21.22
CA LEU A 18 -9.47 1.49 -21.07
C LEU A 18 -8.43 2.61 -21.23
N ALA A 19 -7.21 2.39 -20.72
CA ALA A 19 -6.19 3.43 -20.62
C ALA A 19 -5.15 3.41 -21.76
N VAL A 20 -5.07 2.32 -22.53
CA VAL A 20 -4.01 2.12 -23.54
C VAL A 20 -4.60 1.95 -24.93
N ASN A 21 -4.00 2.62 -25.93
CA ASN A 21 -4.38 2.51 -27.34
C ASN A 21 -4.28 1.05 -27.83
N SER A 22 -5.31 0.59 -28.55
CA SER A 22 -5.41 -0.77 -29.11
C SER A 22 -4.22 -1.16 -30.00
N ALA A 23 -3.61 -0.21 -30.72
CA ALA A 23 -2.43 -0.47 -31.54
C ALA A 23 -1.18 -0.86 -30.71
N LEU A 24 -1.08 -0.37 -29.48
CA LEU A 24 -0.02 -0.75 -28.55
C LEU A 24 -0.36 -2.09 -27.87
N LEU A 25 -1.60 -2.27 -27.45
CA LEU A 25 -2.06 -3.53 -26.83
C LEU A 25 -1.89 -4.73 -27.78
N SER A 26 -2.08 -4.55 -29.08
CA SER A 26 -1.90 -5.64 -30.06
C SER A 26 -0.45 -6.09 -30.19
N ARG A 27 0.51 -5.37 -29.60
CA ARG A 27 1.95 -5.63 -29.66
C ARG A 27 2.58 -5.73 -28.26
N ALA A 28 1.78 -5.68 -27.21
CA ALA A 28 2.23 -5.73 -25.83
C ALA A 28 1.72 -7.01 -25.15
N GLN A 29 2.58 -7.64 -24.35
CA GLN A 29 2.12 -8.67 -23.43
C GLN A 29 1.59 -8.01 -22.16
N VAL A 30 0.37 -8.37 -21.77
CA VAL A 30 -0.27 -7.85 -20.57
C VAL A 30 -0.09 -8.86 -19.45
N TYR A 31 0.49 -8.39 -18.34
CA TYR A 31 0.65 -9.17 -17.12
C TYR A 31 -0.13 -8.50 -15.99
N THR A 32 -0.98 -9.28 -15.33
CA THR A 32 -1.62 -8.84 -14.09
C THR A 32 -0.65 -9.05 -12.94
N LEU A 33 -0.40 -8.00 -12.17
CA LEU A 33 0.37 -8.09 -10.93
C LEU A 33 -0.61 -8.13 -9.75
N GLU A 34 -0.29 -8.97 -8.78
CA GLU A 34 -1.07 -9.10 -7.55
C GLU A 34 -0.39 -8.32 -6.41
N PRO A 35 -1.16 -7.85 -5.41
CA PRO A 35 -0.60 -7.29 -4.18
C PRO A 35 0.37 -8.26 -3.52
N LEU A 36 1.40 -7.73 -2.85
CA LEU A 36 2.38 -8.58 -2.18
C LEU A 36 1.76 -9.28 -0.97
N SER A 37 2.08 -10.57 -0.81
CA SER A 37 1.74 -11.30 0.41
C SER A 37 2.62 -10.86 1.59
N ASP A 38 2.21 -11.16 2.82
CA ASP A 38 3.03 -10.91 4.02
C ASP A 38 4.41 -11.57 3.94
N ALA A 39 4.49 -12.76 3.31
CA ALA A 39 5.74 -13.47 3.09
C ALA A 39 6.63 -12.77 2.04
N ASP A 40 6.05 -12.10 1.06
CA ASP A 40 6.81 -11.32 0.09
C ASP A 40 7.28 -9.98 0.66
N LEU A 41 6.46 -9.36 1.52
CA LEU A 41 6.86 -8.19 2.31
C LEU A 41 7.99 -8.53 3.29
N GLU A 42 7.98 -9.73 3.88
CA GLU A 42 9.10 -10.24 4.70
C GLU A 42 10.40 -10.29 3.89
N LYS A 43 10.37 -10.91 2.71
CA LYS A 43 11.54 -10.98 1.82
C LYS A 43 11.99 -9.58 1.37
N LEU A 44 11.04 -8.67 1.15
CA LEU A 44 11.32 -7.30 0.79
C LEU A 44 12.02 -6.56 1.94
N TYR A 45 11.58 -6.78 3.18
CA TYR A 45 12.23 -6.24 4.37
C TYR A 45 13.67 -6.77 4.52
N GLU A 46 13.89 -8.07 4.41
CA GLU A 46 15.25 -8.65 4.52
C GLU A 46 16.21 -8.08 3.47
N ARG A 47 15.72 -7.79 2.26
CA ARG A 47 16.51 -7.11 1.22
C ARG A 47 16.78 -5.65 1.53
N ALA A 48 15.82 -4.96 2.16
CA ALA A 48 15.94 -3.54 2.49
C ALA A 48 16.75 -3.30 3.77
N ARG A 49 16.79 -4.27 4.69
CA ARG A 49 17.42 -4.18 6.01
C ARG A 49 18.85 -3.60 5.99
N PRO A 50 19.76 -4.01 5.08
CA PRO A 50 21.11 -3.42 5.01
C PRO A 50 21.14 -1.94 4.63
N HIS A 51 20.06 -1.43 4.04
CA HIS A 51 19.91 -0.04 3.59
C HIS A 51 19.16 0.83 4.59
N LEU A 52 18.55 0.24 5.63
CA LEU A 52 17.97 0.97 6.74
C LEU A 52 19.10 1.47 7.67
N ARG A 53 18.85 2.53 8.45
CA ARG A 53 19.85 3.20 9.32
C ARG A 53 20.29 2.37 10.55
N GLY A 54 20.49 1.06 10.38
CA GLY A 54 21.07 0.17 11.38
C GLY A 54 20.17 -0.14 12.58
N VAL A 55 18.86 0.06 12.46
CA VAL A 55 17.89 -0.28 13.51
C VAL A 55 17.05 -1.46 13.06
N ASP A 56 17.04 -2.51 13.87
CA ASP A 56 16.24 -3.70 13.60
C ASP A 56 14.78 -3.49 14.06
N LEU A 57 13.85 -3.88 13.20
CA LEU A 57 12.43 -4.00 13.54
C LEU A 57 12.19 -5.35 14.22
N SER A 58 11.52 -5.32 15.38
CA SER A 58 11.00 -6.54 16.00
C SER A 58 9.87 -7.16 15.17
N ASP A 59 9.66 -8.49 15.27
CA ASP A 59 8.59 -9.17 14.53
C ASP A 59 7.21 -8.53 14.73
N PRO A 60 6.79 -8.13 15.95
CA PRO A 60 5.50 -7.47 16.14
C PRO A 60 5.42 -6.10 15.45
N ALA A 61 6.52 -5.34 15.42
CA ALA A 61 6.58 -4.08 14.69
C ALA A 61 6.47 -4.33 13.18
N LEU A 62 7.18 -5.33 12.67
CA LEU A 62 7.16 -5.69 11.26
C LEU A 62 5.76 -6.12 10.80
N GLN A 63 5.06 -6.93 11.59
CA GLN A 63 3.67 -7.33 11.32
C GLN A 63 2.71 -6.14 11.27
N LEU A 64 2.86 -5.16 12.19
CA LEU A 64 2.09 -3.93 12.14
C LEU A 64 2.32 -3.16 10.83
N LEU A 65 3.58 -3.04 10.39
CA LEU A 65 3.91 -2.30 9.16
C LEU A 65 3.39 -3.02 7.91
N LYS A 66 3.43 -4.36 7.87
CA LYS A 66 2.82 -5.15 6.78
C LYS A 66 1.32 -4.89 6.68
N GLY A 67 0.60 -4.93 7.82
CA GLY A 67 -0.82 -4.61 7.86
C GLY A 67 -1.14 -3.19 7.38
N PHE A 68 -0.29 -2.21 7.69
CA PHE A 68 -0.46 -0.84 7.17
C PHE A 68 -0.10 -0.69 5.69
N ALA A 69 0.74 -1.56 5.15
CA ALA A 69 1.14 -1.54 3.75
C ALA A 69 0.11 -2.16 2.82
N ASP A 70 -0.66 -3.15 3.29
CA ASP A 70 -1.77 -3.75 2.54
C ASP A 70 -1.34 -4.26 1.14
N GLY A 71 -0.20 -4.96 1.11
CA GLY A 71 0.40 -5.48 -0.11
C GLY A 71 1.11 -4.46 -1.02
N ASP A 72 1.11 -3.16 -0.69
CA ASP A 72 1.92 -2.14 -1.39
C ASP A 72 3.36 -2.12 -0.84
N GLY A 73 4.29 -2.70 -1.61
CA GLY A 73 5.71 -2.76 -1.24
C GLY A 73 6.39 -1.39 -1.12
N ARG A 74 5.98 -0.37 -1.90
CA ARG A 74 6.54 0.98 -1.80
C ARG A 74 6.08 1.63 -0.49
N ARG A 75 4.79 1.51 -0.17
CA ARG A 75 4.23 1.99 1.11
C ARG A 75 4.91 1.31 2.29
N PHE A 76 5.12 -0.01 2.22
CA PHE A 76 5.84 -0.77 3.23
C PHE A 76 7.27 -0.25 3.47
N LEU A 77 8.06 -0.10 2.40
CA LEU A 77 9.44 0.39 2.51
C LEU A 77 9.51 1.81 3.10
N ASN A 78 8.60 2.69 2.69
CA ASN A 78 8.52 4.04 3.26
C ASN A 78 8.22 4.00 4.77
N LEU A 79 7.36 3.09 5.23
CA LEU A 79 7.09 2.91 6.66
C LEU A 79 8.31 2.39 7.40
N CYS A 80 9.00 1.38 6.86
CA CYS A 80 10.24 0.85 7.44
C CYS A 80 11.32 1.93 7.55
N GLU A 81 11.53 2.72 6.50
CA GLU A 81 12.49 3.84 6.50
C GLU A 81 12.12 4.91 7.51
N GLN A 82 10.84 5.32 7.56
CA GLN A 82 10.36 6.33 8.49
C GLN A 82 10.60 5.92 9.94
N VAL A 83 10.24 4.69 10.29
CA VAL A 83 10.36 4.17 11.66
C VAL A 83 11.84 3.99 12.04
N SER A 84 12.66 3.46 11.13
CA SER A 84 14.10 3.28 11.35
C SER A 84 14.82 4.62 11.50
N THR A 85 14.45 5.63 10.70
CA THR A 85 15.00 6.98 10.80
C THR A 85 14.65 7.62 12.13
N ALA A 86 13.38 7.55 12.54
CA ALA A 86 12.93 8.10 13.82
C ALA A 86 13.61 7.41 15.02
N ALA A 87 13.89 6.11 14.94
CA ALA A 87 14.61 5.37 15.97
C ALA A 87 16.09 5.78 16.04
N SER A 88 16.74 5.88 14.88
CA SER A 88 18.14 6.32 14.76
C SER A 88 18.34 7.73 15.32
N GLU A 89 17.46 8.68 15.01
CA GLU A 89 17.51 10.06 15.53
C GLU A 89 17.36 10.14 17.06
N LYS A 90 16.68 9.16 17.66
CA LYS A 90 16.48 9.07 19.11
C LYS A 90 17.52 8.19 19.82
N GLY A 91 18.45 7.59 19.08
CA GLY A 91 19.45 6.67 19.64
C GLY A 91 18.85 5.38 20.19
N VAL A 92 17.75 4.89 19.62
CA VAL A 92 17.12 3.64 20.02
C VAL A 92 17.68 2.49 19.19
N GLU A 93 18.22 1.46 19.84
CA GLU A 93 18.89 0.32 19.17
C GLU A 93 17.91 -0.67 18.50
N GLY A 94 16.61 -0.62 18.81
CA GLY A 94 15.60 -1.50 18.21
C GLY A 94 14.20 -0.92 18.24
N VAL A 95 13.40 -1.25 17.22
CA VAL A 95 12.02 -0.79 17.11
C VAL A 95 11.07 -1.87 17.61
N ASP A 96 10.45 -1.58 18.75
CA ASP A 96 9.32 -2.36 19.27
C ASP A 96 7.98 -1.91 18.67
N LEU A 97 6.93 -2.68 18.97
CA LEU A 97 5.57 -2.40 18.50
C LEU A 97 5.09 -0.99 18.90
N GLU A 98 5.36 -0.56 20.13
CA GLU A 98 4.88 0.71 20.65
C GLU A 98 5.61 1.91 20.03
N PHE A 99 6.89 1.77 19.71
CA PHE A 99 7.64 2.74 18.94
C PHE A 99 7.13 2.83 17.50
N ALA A 100 6.86 1.69 16.87
CA ALA A 100 6.31 1.63 15.51
C ALA A 100 4.94 2.31 15.45
N LYS A 101 4.01 2.02 16.38
CA LYS A 101 2.69 2.68 16.47
C LYS A 101 2.81 4.19 16.62
N ARG A 102 3.65 4.66 17.56
CA ARG A 102 3.83 6.10 17.80
C ARG A 102 4.41 6.80 16.56
N SER A 103 5.35 6.18 15.88
CA SER A 103 6.02 6.76 14.70
C SER A 103 5.13 6.77 13.45
N THR A 104 4.28 5.75 13.29
CA THR A 104 3.36 5.62 12.13
C THR A 104 2.05 6.39 12.29
N SER A 105 1.55 6.57 13.51
CA SER A 105 0.29 7.29 13.79
C SER A 105 0.25 8.72 13.21
N ARG A 106 1.40 9.39 13.12
CA ARG A 106 1.53 10.73 12.52
C ARG A 106 1.43 10.71 10.98
N SER A 107 1.77 9.58 10.37
CA SER A 107 1.75 9.34 8.91
C SER A 107 0.38 8.88 8.41
N LEU A 108 -0.33 8.03 9.18
CA LEU A 108 -1.69 7.58 8.87
C LEU A 108 -2.71 8.74 8.87
N ARG A 109 -2.50 9.78 9.68
CA ARG A 109 -3.31 11.01 9.65
C ARG A 109 -3.11 11.86 8.39
N ARG A 110 -2.09 11.56 7.59
CA ARG A 110 -1.82 12.16 6.27
C ARG A 110 -2.50 11.38 5.13
N PHE A 111 -3.48 10.55 5.46
CA PHE A 111 -4.44 10.07 4.48
C PHE A 111 -5.09 11.27 3.79
N ASP A 112 -5.07 11.27 2.47
CA ASP A 112 -5.45 12.40 1.64
C ASP A 112 -6.96 12.65 1.75
N LYS A 113 -7.36 13.56 2.64
CA LYS A 113 -8.72 14.06 2.76
C LYS A 113 -9.10 14.85 1.50
N GLY A 114 -9.40 14.14 0.43
CA GLY A 114 -9.81 14.69 -0.86
C GLY A 114 -9.19 14.02 -2.09
N GLY A 115 -8.30 13.05 -1.92
CA GLY A 115 -7.60 12.38 -3.02
C GLY A 115 -8.31 11.17 -3.63
N ASP A 116 -7.79 10.69 -4.76
CA ASP A 116 -8.28 9.51 -5.49
C ASP A 116 -8.35 8.24 -4.62
N GLU A 117 -7.46 8.11 -3.63
CA GLU A 117 -7.41 6.94 -2.73
C GLU A 117 -8.71 6.76 -1.92
N PHE A 118 -9.33 7.86 -1.47
CA PHE A 118 -10.64 7.79 -0.79
C PHE A 118 -11.73 7.30 -1.74
N TYR A 119 -11.76 7.80 -2.98
CA TYR A 119 -12.73 7.37 -3.98
C TYR A 119 -12.56 5.90 -4.36
N TRP A 120 -11.32 5.41 -4.42
CA TRP A 120 -11.04 4.02 -4.74
C TRP A 120 -11.49 3.10 -3.61
N GLN A 121 -11.21 3.45 -2.35
CA GLN A 121 -11.69 2.70 -1.19
C GLN A 121 -13.22 2.71 -1.10
N LEU A 122 -13.87 3.85 -1.35
CA LEU A 122 -15.33 3.94 -1.37
C LEU A 122 -15.94 3.12 -2.53
N SER A 123 -15.27 3.05 -3.68
CA SER A 123 -15.69 2.20 -4.80
C SER A 123 -15.56 0.72 -4.43
N ALA A 124 -14.44 0.32 -3.83
CA ALA A 124 -14.20 -1.05 -3.37
C ALA A 124 -15.25 -1.47 -2.32
N PHE A 125 -15.52 -0.62 -1.33
CA PHE A 125 -16.58 -0.81 -0.34
C PHE A 125 -17.94 -1.09 -0.98
N HIS A 126 -18.39 -0.25 -1.92
CA HIS A 126 -19.67 -0.45 -2.60
C HIS A 126 -19.71 -1.73 -3.45
N LYS A 127 -18.60 -2.10 -4.07
CA LYS A 127 -18.50 -3.34 -4.86
C LYS A 127 -18.56 -4.57 -3.96
N SER A 128 -17.89 -4.55 -2.81
CA SER A 128 -17.95 -5.62 -1.81
C SER A 128 -19.36 -5.79 -1.24
N LEU A 129 -20.05 -4.69 -0.91
CA LEU A 129 -21.45 -4.74 -0.49
C LEU A 129 -22.36 -5.34 -1.57
N ARG A 130 -22.21 -4.90 -2.82
CA ARG A 130 -22.98 -5.43 -3.95
C ARG A 130 -22.67 -6.90 -4.23
N GLY A 131 -21.43 -7.32 -4.00
CA GLY A 131 -20.96 -8.70 -4.12
C GLY A 131 -21.34 -9.59 -2.94
N SER A 132 -22.00 -9.05 -1.91
CA SER A 132 -22.34 -9.74 -0.66
C SER A 132 -21.11 -10.35 0.03
N ASP A 133 -19.97 -9.66 -0.02
CA ASP A 133 -18.74 -10.03 0.69
C ASP A 133 -18.65 -9.20 1.99
N PRO A 134 -19.10 -9.74 3.14
CA PRO A 134 -19.14 -8.98 4.40
C PRO A 134 -17.75 -8.68 4.95
N ASP A 135 -16.78 -9.58 4.78
CA ASP A 135 -15.43 -9.41 5.29
C ASP A 135 -14.72 -8.28 4.55
N ALA A 136 -14.77 -8.28 3.22
CA ALA A 136 -14.22 -7.20 2.40
C ALA A 136 -14.94 -5.87 2.67
N SER A 137 -16.26 -5.90 2.87
CA SER A 137 -17.03 -4.69 3.18
C SER A 137 -16.60 -4.06 4.51
N LEU A 138 -16.46 -4.88 5.57
CA LEU A 138 -15.97 -4.42 6.87
C LEU A 138 -14.53 -3.94 6.79
N TYR A 139 -13.69 -4.61 6.01
CA TYR A 139 -12.31 -4.21 5.78
C TYR A 139 -12.21 -2.80 5.16
N TRP A 140 -12.91 -2.56 4.05
CA TRP A 140 -12.88 -1.24 3.39
C TRP A 140 -13.52 -0.14 4.24
N LEU A 141 -14.57 -0.47 5.00
CA LEU A 141 -15.17 0.45 5.95
C LEU A 141 -14.16 0.87 7.03
N ALA A 142 -13.48 -0.09 7.66
CA ALA A 142 -12.47 0.21 8.68
C ALA A 142 -11.34 1.08 8.13
N ARG A 143 -10.87 0.80 6.91
CA ARG A 143 -9.86 1.60 6.21
C ARG A 143 -10.28 3.05 5.99
N ILE A 144 -11.53 3.27 5.55
CA ILE A 144 -12.08 4.60 5.34
C ILE A 144 -12.16 5.38 6.67
N LEU A 145 -12.57 4.72 7.75
CA LEU A 145 -12.67 5.32 9.09
C LEU A 145 -11.29 5.66 9.67
N ASP A 146 -10.33 4.74 9.60
CA ASP A 146 -8.96 4.93 10.10
C ASP A 146 -8.18 5.98 9.28
N GLY A 147 -8.46 6.06 7.97
CA GLY A 147 -7.96 7.11 7.09
C GLY A 147 -8.58 8.49 7.36
N GLY A 148 -9.50 8.62 8.31
CA GLY A 148 -10.17 9.89 8.60
C GLY A 148 -11.08 10.37 7.47
N GLY A 149 -11.56 9.46 6.62
CA GLY A 149 -12.57 9.73 5.61
C GLY A 149 -13.86 10.27 6.22
N ASP A 150 -14.60 11.08 5.47
CA ASP A 150 -15.87 11.63 5.93
C ASP A 150 -16.92 10.51 6.04
N VAL A 151 -17.24 10.13 7.28
CA VAL A 151 -18.23 9.10 7.62
C VAL A 151 -19.60 9.40 6.99
N SER A 152 -19.94 10.67 6.78
CA SER A 152 -21.20 11.07 6.18
C SER A 152 -21.32 10.69 4.70
N GLN A 153 -20.21 10.44 4.01
CA GLN A 153 -20.21 9.95 2.63
C GLN A 153 -20.47 8.45 2.55
N VAL A 154 -20.03 7.70 3.56
CA VAL A 154 -20.27 6.26 3.68
C VAL A 154 -21.71 5.97 4.07
N THR A 155 -22.26 6.70 5.05
CA THR A 155 -23.61 6.47 5.58
C THR A 155 -24.75 6.98 4.69
N ARG A 156 -24.44 7.81 3.68
CA ARG A 156 -25.42 8.36 2.74
C ARG A 156 -25.81 7.39 1.61
N ARG A 157 -25.12 6.27 1.45
CA ARG A 157 -25.30 5.30 0.38
C ARG A 157 -25.78 3.97 0.93
#